data_AF-A0A523QVP8-F1
#
_entry.id   AF-A0A523QVP8-F1
#
_cell.length_a   1.000
_cell.length_b   1.000
_cell.length_c   1.000
_cell.angle_alpha   90.00
_cell.angle_beta   90.00
_cell.angle_gamma   90.00
#
_symmetry.space_group_name_H-M   'P 1'
#
loop_
_entity.id
_entity.type
_entity.pdbx_description
1 polymer ?
#
loop_
_entity_poly.entity_id
_entity_poly.type
_entity_poly.pdbx_seq_one_letter_code
_entity_poly.pdbx_strand_id
1 'polypeptide(L)'
;MVKRRKKHSRKSRVSKGFQGSVGNPRRINASTEYETCTEQLSPFGGLLATIKFLDLVEFKEIFHFAYRAPTRKPKLGHYLMVVGILMLLFIGFNRIWHFTYVRLDALLCGFFRLTRLPTASTFWRYVDSLGINQANAFLKIMSILRERLWQLSGLDYEQIGISVDTTVETLYGNQQGGRKGHNTK
;
A
#
# COMPACT_ATOMS: atom_id res chain seq x y z
N MET A 1 -40.38 -30.78 28.27
CA MET A 1 -39.62 -29.72 27.56
C MET A 1 -38.48 -29.23 28.45
N VAL A 2 -37.26 -29.77 28.30
CA VAL A 2 -36.13 -29.50 29.21
C VAL A 2 -35.31 -28.32 28.69
N LYS A 3 -35.31 -27.19 29.42
CA LYS A 3 -34.47 -26.03 29.13
C LYS A 3 -33.01 -26.34 29.49
N ARG A 4 -32.19 -26.65 28.50
CA ARG A 4 -30.75 -26.89 28.66
C ARG A 4 -30.01 -25.56 28.95
N ARG A 5 -29.79 -25.25 30.23
CA ARG A 5 -28.88 -24.14 30.62
C ARG A 5 -27.44 -24.57 30.41
N LYS A 6 -26.78 -24.08 29.35
CA LYS A 6 -25.31 -24.20 29.18
C LYS A 6 -24.63 -23.31 30.22
N LYS A 7 -24.29 -23.86 31.38
CA LYS A 7 -23.32 -23.24 32.29
C LYS A 7 -21.92 -23.57 31.77
N HIS A 8 -21.25 -22.59 31.15
CA HIS A 8 -19.83 -22.68 30.87
C HIS A 8 -19.06 -22.49 32.20
N SER A 9 -18.44 -23.55 32.71
CA SER A 9 -17.67 -23.57 33.97
C SER A 9 -16.18 -23.26 33.79
N ARG A 10 -15.77 -22.73 32.63
CA ARG A 10 -14.35 -22.51 32.33
C ARG A 10 -13.84 -21.26 33.05
N LYS A 11 -12.82 -21.40 33.91
CA LYS A 11 -12.11 -20.28 34.54
C LYS A 11 -11.62 -19.31 33.45
N SER A 12 -11.87 -18.01 33.63
CA SER A 12 -11.30 -16.97 32.78
C SER A 12 -9.77 -16.97 32.91
N ARG A 13 -9.07 -16.75 31.80
CA ARG A 13 -7.60 -16.66 31.80
C ARG A 13 -7.19 -15.39 32.56
N VAL A 14 -6.19 -15.52 33.42
CA VAL A 14 -5.60 -14.38 34.13
C VAL A 14 -4.88 -13.50 33.12
N SER A 15 -5.24 -12.22 33.06
CA SER A 15 -4.56 -11.21 32.24
C SER A 15 -3.13 -11.04 32.73
N LYS A 16 -2.15 -11.10 31.82
CA LYS A 16 -0.73 -10.79 32.10
C LYS A 16 -0.43 -9.29 32.02
N GLY A 17 -1.44 -8.45 31.79
CA GLY A 17 -1.27 -6.99 31.68
C GLY A 17 -1.33 -6.29 33.03
N PHE A 18 -0.47 -5.30 33.22
CA PHE A 18 -0.48 -4.41 34.38
C PHE A 18 -1.84 -3.66 34.43
N GLN A 19 -2.69 -3.97 35.41
CA GLN A 19 -3.92 -3.21 35.68
C GLN A 19 -3.57 -1.95 36.50
N GLY A 20 -2.81 -1.03 35.91
CA GLY A 20 -2.86 0.36 36.38
C GLY A 20 -4.29 0.90 36.18
N SER A 21 -4.70 1.91 36.95
CA SER A 21 -5.99 2.59 36.71
C SER A 21 -5.91 3.35 35.38
N VAL A 22 -6.01 2.63 34.27
CA VAL A 22 -6.12 3.23 32.95
C VAL A 22 -7.52 3.81 32.92
N GLY A 23 -7.63 5.14 32.96
CA GLY A 23 -8.91 5.82 32.76
C GLY A 23 -9.57 5.24 31.50
N ASN A 24 -10.87 4.97 31.57
CA ASN A 24 -11.59 4.41 30.43
C ASN A 24 -11.22 5.21 29.16
N PRO A 25 -10.90 4.55 28.04
CA PRO A 25 -10.60 5.24 26.80
C PRO A 25 -11.78 6.18 26.49
N ARG A 26 -11.46 7.44 26.17
CA ARG A 26 -12.48 8.44 25.82
C ARG A 26 -13.32 7.86 24.68
N ARG A 27 -14.61 7.63 24.93
CA ARG A 27 -15.53 7.15 23.89
C ARG A 27 -15.79 8.30 22.93
N ILE A 28 -15.28 8.17 21.71
CA ILE A 28 -15.64 9.05 20.60
C ILE A 28 -17.07 8.69 20.18
N ASN A 29 -17.97 9.66 20.24
CA ASN A 29 -19.38 9.56 19.86
C ASN A 29 -19.78 10.78 19.00
N ALA A 30 -21.03 10.83 18.52
CA ALA A 30 -21.50 11.93 17.68
C ALA A 30 -21.49 13.31 18.36
N SER A 31 -21.41 13.36 19.69
CA SER A 31 -21.35 14.59 20.50
C SER A 31 -19.94 14.97 20.90
N THR A 32 -18.91 14.24 20.43
CA THR A 32 -17.52 14.58 20.71
C THR A 32 -17.16 15.87 19.99
N GLU A 33 -16.73 16.89 20.74
CA GLU A 33 -16.28 18.15 20.18
C GLU A 33 -15.12 17.91 19.19
N TYR A 34 -15.19 18.57 18.04
CA TYR A 34 -14.17 18.54 17.01
C TYR A 34 -13.95 19.95 16.47
N GLU A 35 -12.72 20.22 16.05
CA GLU A 35 -12.32 21.49 15.44
C GLU A 35 -11.52 21.21 14.15
N THR A 36 -11.29 22.24 13.34
CA THR A 36 -10.44 22.16 12.16
C THR A 36 -8.96 22.12 12.57
N CYS A 37 -8.19 21.22 11.97
CA CYS A 37 -6.76 21.13 12.18
C CYS A 37 -5.98 21.78 11.02
N THR A 38 -4.85 22.42 11.31
CA THR A 38 -3.92 22.94 10.29
C THR A 38 -2.98 21.87 9.72
N GLU A 39 -2.92 20.70 10.36
CA GLU A 39 -2.09 19.58 9.91
C GLU A 39 -2.68 18.90 8.68
N GLN A 40 -1.80 18.42 7.80
CA GLN A 40 -2.19 17.61 6.64
C GLN A 40 -2.49 16.18 7.08
N LEU A 41 -3.69 15.98 7.60
CA LEU A 41 -4.17 14.68 8.01
C LEU A 41 -4.84 13.95 6.83
N SER A 42 -4.59 12.65 6.74
CA SER A 42 -5.31 11.76 5.83
C SER A 42 -6.26 10.90 6.65
N PRO A 43 -7.50 10.67 6.18
CA PRO A 43 -8.37 9.64 6.76
C PRO A 43 -7.82 8.23 6.54
N PHE A 44 -6.82 8.06 5.66
CA PHE A 44 -6.18 6.79 5.37
C PHE A 44 -4.95 6.60 6.24
N GLY A 45 -5.09 5.73 7.24
CA GLY A 45 -4.02 5.38 8.17
C GLY A 45 -2.79 4.80 7.45
N GLY A 46 -1.60 5.10 7.98
CA GLY A 46 -0.34 4.55 7.50
C GLY A 46 0.30 5.28 6.32
N LEU A 47 -0.41 6.18 5.62
CA LEU A 47 0.13 6.90 4.47
C LEU A 47 1.40 7.72 4.80
N LEU A 48 1.40 8.39 5.97
CA LEU A 48 2.59 9.10 6.45
C LEU A 48 3.77 8.14 6.68
N ALA A 49 3.50 6.96 7.25
CA ALA A 49 4.52 5.93 7.46
C ALA A 49 5.07 5.43 6.11
N THR A 50 4.23 5.27 5.09
CA THR A 50 4.67 4.94 3.72
C THR A 50 5.57 6.01 3.15
N ILE A 51 5.22 7.29 3.28
CA ILE A 51 6.06 8.40 2.80
C ILE A 51 7.42 8.38 3.48
N LYS A 52 7.43 8.26 4.81
CA LYS A 52 8.66 8.18 5.60
C LYS A 52 9.49 6.94 5.26
N PHE A 53 8.84 5.81 4.98
CA PHE A 53 9.51 4.60 4.53
C PHE A 53 10.18 4.79 3.17
N LEU A 54 9.48 5.38 2.18
CA LEU A 54 10.04 5.66 0.86
C LEU A 54 11.24 6.63 0.94
N ASP A 55 11.19 7.58 1.87
CA ASP A 55 12.29 8.50 2.17
C ASP A 55 13.47 7.77 2.81
N LEU A 56 13.21 6.94 3.83
CA LEU A 56 14.22 6.14 4.54
C LEU A 56 15.00 5.20 3.62
N VAL A 57 14.34 4.57 2.65
CA VAL A 57 15.00 3.67 1.68
C VAL A 57 15.57 4.42 0.47
N GLU A 58 15.46 5.75 0.45
CA GLU A 58 15.88 6.61 -0.67
C GLU A 58 15.27 6.14 -2.01
N PHE A 59 13.98 5.79 -1.99
CA PHE A 59 13.30 5.16 -3.12
C PHE A 59 13.40 6.00 -4.40
N LYS A 60 13.44 7.33 -4.28
CA LYS A 60 13.57 8.24 -5.41
C LYS A 60 14.87 8.00 -6.19
N GLU A 61 15.99 7.78 -5.50
CA GLU A 61 17.29 7.55 -6.12
C GLU A 61 17.33 6.19 -6.81
N ILE A 62 16.84 5.16 -6.12
CA ILE A 62 16.69 3.80 -6.68
C ILE A 62 15.83 3.85 -7.95
N PHE A 63 14.73 4.59 -7.90
CA PHE A 63 13.85 4.74 -9.06
C PHE A 63 14.55 5.43 -10.21
N HIS A 64 15.24 6.55 -9.99
CA HIS A 64 15.95 7.25 -11.07
C HIS A 64 17.08 6.41 -11.68
N PHE A 65 17.76 5.59 -10.88
CA PHE A 65 18.82 4.71 -11.34
C PHE A 65 18.30 3.51 -12.16
N ALA A 66 17.22 2.86 -11.71
CA ALA A 66 16.77 1.60 -12.28
C ALA A 66 15.57 1.71 -13.22
N TYR A 67 14.78 2.79 -13.15
CA TYR A 67 13.54 2.91 -13.92
C TYR A 67 13.78 3.27 -15.38
N ARG A 68 13.21 2.48 -16.29
CA ARG A 68 13.20 2.78 -17.72
C ARG A 68 11.88 3.43 -18.12
N ALA A 69 11.92 4.72 -18.46
CA ALA A 69 10.73 5.48 -18.82
C ALA A 69 10.00 4.90 -20.07
N PRO A 70 8.65 4.88 -20.08
CA PRO A 70 7.85 4.61 -21.27
C PRO A 70 7.88 5.79 -22.25
N THR A 71 7.33 5.61 -23.45
CA THR A 71 7.24 6.64 -24.50
C THR A 71 6.48 7.89 -24.05
N ARG A 72 5.49 7.72 -23.17
CA ARG A 72 4.67 8.81 -22.64
C ARG A 72 5.48 9.71 -21.71
N LYS A 73 5.43 11.03 -21.89
CA LYS A 73 6.09 12.02 -21.01
C LYS A 73 5.06 12.71 -20.11
N PRO A 74 4.80 12.23 -18.87
CA PRO A 74 3.87 12.88 -17.95
C PRO A 74 4.46 14.19 -17.41
N LYS A 75 3.64 15.26 -17.32
CA LYS A 75 4.05 16.54 -16.74
C LYS A 75 4.49 16.43 -15.27
N LEU A 76 3.84 15.53 -14.52
CA LEU A 76 4.16 15.26 -13.12
C LEU A 76 5.46 14.45 -12.95
N GLY A 77 6.02 13.91 -14.04
CA GLY A 77 7.17 13.02 -14.02
C GLY A 77 6.81 11.57 -13.69
N HIS A 78 7.66 10.65 -14.14
CA HIS A 78 7.43 9.20 -14.02
C HIS A 78 7.38 8.72 -12.57
N TYR A 79 8.29 9.24 -11.73
CA TYR A 79 8.38 8.89 -10.32
C TYR A 79 7.06 9.15 -9.59
N LEU A 80 6.52 10.36 -9.69
CA LEU A 80 5.27 10.72 -9.03
C LEU A 80 4.06 9.96 -9.58
N MET A 81 4.05 9.63 -10.87
CA MET A 81 3.01 8.76 -11.42
C MET A 81 3.03 7.36 -10.80
N VAL A 82 4.21 6.77 -10.63
CA VAL A 82 4.37 5.46 -9.99
C VAL A 82 4.05 5.53 -8.50
N VAL A 83 4.62 6.50 -7.78
CA VAL A 83 4.37 6.68 -6.34
C VAL A 83 2.89 6.92 -6.06
N GLY A 84 2.19 7.68 -6.91
CA GLY A 84 0.74 7.86 -6.77
C GLY A 84 -0.01 6.52 -6.84
N ILE A 85 0.35 5.64 -7.78
CA ILE A 85 -0.26 4.32 -7.91
C ILE A 85 0.07 3.44 -6.69
N LEU A 86 1.32 3.49 -6.20
CA LEU A 86 1.73 2.78 -4.99
C LEU A 86 0.98 3.26 -3.75
N MET A 87 0.79 4.58 -3.60
CA MET A 87 0.00 5.17 -2.52
C MET A 87 -1.46 4.75 -2.60
N LEU A 88 -2.05 4.73 -3.80
CA LEU A 88 -3.42 4.24 -3.99
C LEU A 88 -3.56 2.78 -3.54
N LEU A 89 -2.60 1.93 -3.91
CA LEU A 89 -2.58 0.53 -3.49
C LEU A 89 -2.39 0.39 -1.98
N PHE A 90 -1.49 1.18 -1.39
CA PHE A 90 -1.22 1.15 0.05
C PHE A 90 -2.44 1.56 0.89
N ILE A 91 -3.19 2.56 0.41
CA ILE A 91 -4.47 2.97 1.02
C ILE A 91 -5.49 1.81 1.02
N GLY A 92 -5.30 0.79 0.19
CA GLY A 92 -6.18 -0.38 0.07
C GLY A 92 -7.11 -0.33 -1.13
N PHE A 93 -6.90 0.60 -2.06
CA PHE A 93 -7.70 0.68 -3.28
C PHE A 93 -7.11 -0.18 -4.40
N ASN A 94 -7.94 -1.09 -4.94
CA ASN A 94 -7.53 -2.04 -5.98
C ASN A 94 -7.78 -1.55 -7.41
N ARG A 95 -8.39 -0.39 -7.61
CA ARG A 95 -8.77 0.12 -8.94
C ARG A 95 -8.33 1.56 -9.13
N ILE A 96 -7.73 1.86 -10.29
CA ILE A 96 -7.28 3.22 -10.65
C ILE A 96 -8.42 4.25 -10.56
N TRP A 97 -9.66 3.85 -10.82
CA TRP A 97 -10.82 4.75 -10.70
C TRP A 97 -10.95 5.36 -9.30
N HIS A 98 -10.50 4.67 -8.24
CA HIS A 98 -10.58 5.15 -6.86
C HIS A 98 -9.71 6.38 -6.57
N PHE A 99 -8.86 6.81 -7.52
CA PHE A 99 -8.26 8.14 -7.46
C PHE A 99 -9.29 9.27 -7.30
N THR A 100 -10.54 9.05 -7.71
CA THR A 100 -11.63 10.02 -7.49
C THR A 100 -11.87 10.30 -6.01
N TYR A 101 -11.74 9.29 -5.13
CA TYR A 101 -11.98 9.44 -3.69
C TYR A 101 -10.82 10.10 -2.96
N VAL A 102 -9.58 9.87 -3.40
CA VAL A 102 -8.37 10.41 -2.75
C VAL A 102 -7.89 11.72 -3.35
N ARG A 103 -8.60 12.24 -4.35
CA ARG A 103 -8.14 13.36 -5.19
C ARG A 103 -7.88 14.66 -4.42
N LEU A 104 -8.60 14.84 -3.31
CA LEU A 104 -8.55 16.01 -2.43
C LEU A 104 -7.92 15.67 -1.07
N ASP A 105 -7.32 14.49 -0.93
CA ASP A 105 -6.63 14.13 0.31
C ASP A 105 -5.47 15.11 0.56
N ALA A 106 -5.48 15.75 1.73
CA ALA A 106 -4.56 16.83 2.07
C ALA A 106 -3.09 16.35 2.12
N LEU A 107 -2.87 15.13 2.60
CA LEU A 107 -1.54 14.55 2.78
C LEU A 107 -0.94 14.13 1.43
N LEU A 108 -1.73 13.49 0.57
CA LEU A 108 -1.31 13.22 -0.82
C LEU A 108 -1.07 14.53 -1.56
N CYS A 109 -2.00 15.48 -1.51
CA CYS A 109 -1.85 16.79 -2.17
C CYS A 109 -0.58 17.51 -1.70
N GLY A 110 -0.30 17.49 -0.40
CA GLY A 110 0.94 18.02 0.18
C GLY A 110 2.19 17.31 -0.33
N PHE A 111 2.19 15.97 -0.36
CA PHE A 111 3.29 15.17 -0.89
C PHE A 111 3.58 15.46 -2.37
N PHE A 112 2.54 15.53 -3.20
CA PHE A 112 2.67 15.84 -4.63
C PHE A 112 2.90 17.33 -4.91
N ARG A 113 2.78 18.20 -3.89
CA ARG A 113 2.78 19.66 -4.02
C ARG A 113 1.75 20.17 -5.04
N LEU A 114 0.56 19.59 -4.99
CA LEU A 114 -0.57 19.92 -5.85
C LEU A 114 -1.76 20.36 -5.01
N THR A 115 -2.58 21.26 -5.54
CA THR A 115 -3.87 21.61 -4.91
C THR A 115 -4.91 20.48 -5.04
N ARG A 116 -4.73 19.62 -6.04
CA ARG A 116 -5.61 18.49 -6.35
C ARG A 116 -4.86 17.47 -7.19
N LEU A 117 -5.04 16.19 -6.89
CA LEU A 117 -4.42 15.13 -7.69
C LEU A 117 -4.98 15.07 -9.12
N PRO A 118 -4.19 14.55 -10.09
CA PRO A 118 -4.68 14.28 -11.43
C PRO A 118 -5.91 13.36 -11.43
N THR A 119 -6.73 13.46 -12.47
CA THR A 119 -7.86 12.55 -12.65
C THR A 119 -7.39 11.11 -12.81
N ALA A 120 -8.24 10.15 -12.44
CA ALA A 120 -7.98 8.72 -12.62
C ALA A 120 -7.56 8.36 -14.06
N SER A 121 -8.14 9.03 -15.06
CA SER A 121 -7.78 8.86 -16.48
C SER A 121 -6.32 9.21 -16.78
N THR A 122 -5.70 10.11 -16.03
CA THR A 122 -4.28 10.45 -16.18
C THR A 122 -3.39 9.29 -15.77
N PHE A 123 -3.71 8.64 -14.64
CA PHE A 123 -3.02 7.44 -14.17
C PHE A 123 -3.30 6.24 -15.07
N TRP A 124 -4.54 6.08 -15.54
CA TRP A 124 -4.91 5.02 -16.47
C TRP A 124 -4.08 5.10 -17.76
N ARG A 125 -4.01 6.28 -18.40
CA ARG A 125 -3.16 6.50 -19.59
C ARG A 125 -1.67 6.32 -19.34
N TYR A 126 -1.23 6.43 -18.08
CA TYR A 126 0.15 6.15 -17.72
C TYR A 126 0.41 4.66 -17.63
N VAL A 127 -0.46 3.91 -16.94
CA VAL A 127 -0.39 2.44 -16.86
C VAL A 127 -0.49 1.80 -18.24
N ASP A 128 -1.39 2.30 -19.09
CA ASP A 128 -1.55 1.87 -20.49
C ASP A 128 -0.26 2.07 -21.33
N SER A 129 0.59 3.02 -20.95
CA SER A 129 1.87 3.25 -21.64
C SER A 129 3.02 2.35 -21.15
N LEU A 130 2.80 1.55 -20.09
CA LEU A 130 3.82 0.65 -19.55
C LEU A 130 3.85 -0.65 -20.35
N GLY A 131 5.05 -1.17 -20.61
CA GLY A 131 5.25 -2.46 -21.26
C GLY A 131 6.30 -3.31 -20.56
N ILE A 132 6.82 -4.30 -21.30
CA ILE A 132 7.77 -5.29 -20.77
C ILE A 132 9.05 -4.66 -20.20
N ASN A 133 9.51 -3.56 -20.81
CA ASN A 133 10.68 -2.82 -20.34
C ASN A 133 10.47 -2.23 -18.94
N GLN A 134 9.26 -1.72 -18.67
CA GLN A 134 8.88 -1.16 -17.38
C GLN A 134 8.69 -2.27 -16.35
N ALA A 135 8.12 -3.42 -16.75
CA ALA A 135 8.03 -4.60 -15.90
C ALA A 135 9.42 -5.06 -15.41
N ASN A 136 10.39 -5.19 -16.34
CA ASN A 136 11.78 -5.54 -15.99
C ASN A 136 12.43 -4.47 -15.10
N ALA A 137 12.16 -3.19 -15.34
CA ALA A 137 12.64 -2.11 -14.49
C ALA A 137 12.07 -2.21 -13.06
N PHE A 138 10.79 -2.56 -12.90
CA PHE A 138 10.20 -2.79 -11.58
C PHE A 138 10.83 -3.98 -10.86
N LEU A 139 11.12 -5.08 -11.55
CA LEU A 139 11.85 -6.21 -10.96
C LEU A 139 13.22 -5.79 -10.43
N LYS A 140 13.97 -4.99 -11.21
CA LYS A 140 15.25 -4.43 -10.78
C LYS A 140 15.11 -3.51 -9.57
N ILE A 141 14.12 -2.62 -9.57
CA ILE A 141 13.81 -1.73 -8.43
C ILE A 141 13.49 -2.56 -7.17
N MET A 142 12.68 -3.61 -7.28
CA MET A 142 12.35 -4.49 -6.16
C MET A 142 13.57 -5.25 -5.63
N SER A 143 14.50 -5.65 -6.51
CA SER A 143 15.76 -6.27 -6.10
C SER A 143 16.62 -5.32 -5.26
N ILE A 144 16.84 -4.10 -5.77
CA ILE A 144 17.65 -3.07 -5.07
C ILE A 144 16.99 -2.67 -3.75
N LEU A 145 15.66 -2.52 -3.72
CA LEU A 145 14.93 -2.20 -2.50
C LEU A 145 15.10 -3.28 -1.42
N ARG A 146 15.09 -4.56 -1.80
CA ARG A 146 15.27 -5.66 -0.85
C ARG A 146 16.67 -5.65 -0.25
N GLU A 147 17.69 -5.44 -1.08
CA GLU A 147 19.07 -5.30 -0.65
C GLU A 147 19.25 -4.10 0.30
N ARG A 148 18.71 -2.94 -0.09
CA ARG A 148 18.74 -1.72 0.73
C ARG A 148 18.10 -1.94 2.10
N LEU A 149 16.96 -2.64 2.14
CA LEU A 149 16.26 -2.92 3.38
C LEU A 149 17.06 -3.84 4.30
N TRP A 150 17.75 -4.85 3.75
CA TRP A 150 18.63 -5.72 4.54
C TRP A 150 19.80 -4.95 5.14
N GLN A 151 20.45 -4.09 4.35
CA GLN A 151 21.53 -3.22 4.82
C GLN A 151 21.06 -2.30 5.95
N LEU A 152 19.95 -1.59 5.76
CA LEU A 152 19.39 -0.68 6.77
C LEU A 152 18.95 -1.40 8.05
N SER A 153 18.57 -2.67 7.93
CA SER A 153 18.12 -3.48 9.05
C SER A 153 19.26 -4.24 9.73
N GLY A 154 20.51 -4.09 9.24
CA GLY A 154 21.66 -4.85 9.75
C GLY A 154 21.49 -6.36 9.60
N LEU A 155 20.74 -6.81 8.60
CA LEU A 155 20.43 -8.22 8.40
C LEU A 155 21.54 -8.86 7.56
N ASP A 156 22.23 -9.81 8.16
CA ASP A 156 23.19 -10.67 7.50
C ASP A 156 22.76 -12.13 7.73
N TYR A 157 22.28 -12.79 6.69
CA TYR A 157 21.74 -14.14 6.76
C TYR A 157 22.68 -15.12 6.08
N GLU A 158 23.16 -16.11 6.81
CA GLU A 158 23.97 -17.21 6.25
C GLU A 158 23.19 -18.08 5.26
N GLN A 159 21.86 -18.17 5.42
CA GLN A 159 20.96 -18.94 4.57
C GLN A 159 19.65 -18.20 4.33
N ILE A 160 19.16 -18.24 3.09
CA ILE A 160 17.89 -17.62 2.69
C ILE A 160 16.97 -18.72 2.14
N GLY A 161 15.82 -18.90 2.79
CA GLY A 161 14.75 -19.75 2.27
C GLY A 161 13.90 -18.98 1.26
N ILE A 162 13.87 -19.45 0.01
CA ILE A 162 13.03 -18.87 -1.05
C ILE A 162 11.79 -19.74 -1.19
N SER A 163 10.63 -19.21 -0.81
CA SER A 163 9.34 -19.82 -1.11
C SER A 163 8.81 -19.26 -2.42
N VAL A 164 8.62 -20.13 -3.42
CA VAL A 164 8.01 -19.78 -4.70
C VAL A 164 6.68 -20.52 -4.77
N ASP A 165 5.58 -19.77 -4.79
CA ASP A 165 4.25 -20.29 -5.01
C ASP A 165 3.66 -19.68 -6.27
N THR A 166 2.88 -20.46 -7.02
CA THR A 166 2.22 -20.01 -8.24
C THR A 166 0.78 -19.65 -7.93
N THR A 167 0.45 -18.36 -8.01
CA THR A 167 -0.93 -17.90 -7.91
C THR A 167 -1.60 -17.89 -9.29
N VAL A 168 -2.86 -18.33 -9.36
CA VAL A 168 -3.67 -18.19 -10.58
C VAL A 168 -4.54 -16.95 -10.43
N GLU A 169 -4.33 -15.98 -11.31
CA GLU A 169 -5.22 -14.83 -11.45
C GLU A 169 -6.22 -15.09 -12.58
N THR A 170 -7.50 -14.86 -12.30
CA THR A 170 -8.55 -15.04 -13.31
C THR A 170 -8.51 -13.87 -14.27
N LEU A 171 -8.09 -14.13 -15.51
CA LEU A 171 -8.10 -13.14 -16.58
C LEU A 171 -9.47 -13.11 -17.26
N TYR A 172 -10.03 -11.92 -17.44
CA TYR A 172 -11.24 -11.70 -18.23
C TYR A 172 -10.90 -11.08 -19.59
N GLY A 173 -11.64 -11.46 -20.63
CA GLY A 173 -11.46 -10.97 -21.99
C GLY A 173 -10.42 -11.74 -22.81
N ASN A 174 -10.04 -11.19 -23.97
CA ASN A 174 -9.17 -11.86 -24.95
C ASN A 174 -7.71 -11.45 -24.78
N GLN A 175 -7.09 -11.84 -23.66
CA GLN A 175 -5.69 -11.52 -23.37
C GLN A 175 -4.72 -12.60 -23.87
N GLN A 176 -3.63 -12.16 -24.52
CA GLN A 176 -2.55 -13.05 -24.95
C GLN A 176 -1.88 -13.70 -23.73
N GLY A 177 -1.79 -15.03 -23.71
CA GLY A 177 -1.23 -15.79 -22.60
C GLY A 177 -2.24 -16.27 -21.55
N GLY A 178 -3.51 -15.84 -21.62
CA GLY A 178 -4.57 -16.24 -20.67
C GLY A 178 -5.13 -17.65 -20.87
N ARG A 179 -4.64 -18.41 -21.85
CA ARG A 179 -5.07 -19.81 -22.11
C ARG A 179 -4.45 -20.84 -21.15
N LYS A 180 -3.51 -20.46 -20.29
CA LYS A 180 -2.94 -21.37 -19.29
C LYS A 180 -3.83 -21.39 -18.04
N GLY A 181 -4.69 -22.40 -17.95
CA GLY A 181 -5.51 -22.67 -16.77
C GLY A 181 -4.69 -23.24 -15.60
N HIS A 182 -5.35 -23.38 -14.45
CA HIS A 182 -4.81 -24.02 -13.26
C HIS A 182 -4.32 -25.44 -13.63
N ASN A 183 -3.12 -25.80 -13.15
CA ASN A 183 -2.53 -27.11 -13.40
C ASN A 183 -3.32 -28.17 -12.62
N THR A 184 -4.35 -28.76 -13.23
CA THR A 184 -5.08 -29.90 -12.67
C THR A 184 -4.22 -31.14 -12.82
N LYS A 185 -3.21 -31.29 -11.97
CA LYS A 185 -2.57 -32.57 -11.68
C LYS A 185 -2.89 -32.97 -10.25
#